data_AF-A0A660WSF4-F1
#
_entry.id   AF-A0A660WSF4-F1
#
_cell.length_a   1.000
_cell.length_b   1.000
_cell.length_c   1.000
_cell.angle_alpha   90.00
_cell.angle_beta   90.00
_cell.angle_gamma   90.00
#
_symmetry.space_group_name_H-M   'P 1'
#
loop_
_entity.id
_entity.type
_entity.pdbx_description
1 polymer ?
#
loop_
_entity_poly.entity_id
_entity_poly.type
_entity_poly.pdbx_seq_one_letter_code
_entity_poly.pdbx_strand_id
1 'polypeptide(L)'
;LFYPFVIYTDKFHKKEIFLGTNQGIFFLYENKKFRKFSPQYNFSVRCIKAKNKNNLYLATNKGIFKVNLSKNTTTYLGLKDAYWLAFNHSGELIVATAKGLFLKKEEGRGNSLVSLGALLRNEPSIREIQKQALLYNDISPQKINSWKKRLRWRALFPTISLDYNKTINYDSGSDRFYVGPHDWGVSISWDVGDLIWNTYEKDIDVRSRLTTQLRINILDDVNSLYYERLRIKKDLMRNDLSAEERLKKELRLKEITASLDAYTGGYFSCRLNELKKK
;
A
#
# COMPACT_ATOMS: atom_id res chain seq x y z
N LEU A 1 -4.14 5.09 58.06
CA LEU A 1 -5.50 4.51 58.21
C LEU A 1 -6.05 4.16 56.84
N PHE A 2 -6.58 2.94 56.68
CA PHE A 2 -7.18 2.42 55.45
C PHE A 2 -8.65 2.86 55.40
N TYR A 3 -9.04 3.56 54.34
CA TYR A 3 -10.41 4.05 54.19
C TYR A 3 -11.01 3.57 52.85
N PRO A 4 -12.09 2.77 52.88
CA PRO A 4 -12.84 2.44 51.68
C PRO A 4 -13.69 3.64 51.24
N PHE A 5 -13.66 3.97 49.96
CA PHE A 5 -14.44 5.07 49.38
C PHE A 5 -15.57 4.59 48.48
N VAL A 6 -15.41 3.44 47.82
CA VAL A 6 -16.41 2.92 46.90
C VAL A 6 -16.42 1.41 46.89
N ILE A 7 -17.62 0.83 46.85
CA ILE A 7 -17.85 -0.58 46.55
C ILE A 7 -18.57 -0.63 45.19
N TYR A 8 -18.07 -1.47 44.30
CA TYR A 8 -18.63 -1.64 42.96
C TYR A 8 -18.85 -3.12 42.65
N THR A 9 -20.04 -3.43 42.17
CA THR A 9 -20.41 -4.72 41.62
C THR A 9 -20.94 -4.49 40.21
N ASP A 10 -20.55 -5.35 39.27
CA ASP A 10 -20.97 -5.23 37.88
C ASP A 10 -21.77 -6.45 37.43
N LYS A 11 -22.66 -6.23 36.48
CA LYS A 11 -23.37 -7.26 35.72
C LYS A 11 -22.41 -8.19 34.96
N PHE A 12 -21.21 -7.73 34.61
CA PHE A 12 -20.19 -8.54 33.93
C PHE A 12 -19.42 -9.49 34.86
N HIS A 13 -19.29 -9.15 36.14
CA HIS A 13 -18.50 -9.88 37.13
C HIS A 13 -19.37 -10.27 38.33
N LYS A 14 -20.33 -11.16 38.09
CA LYS A 14 -21.37 -11.53 39.08
C LYS A 14 -20.84 -12.06 40.41
N LYS A 15 -19.59 -12.52 40.45
CA LYS A 15 -18.95 -13.13 41.63
C LYS A 15 -17.83 -12.30 42.24
N GLU A 16 -17.49 -11.15 41.66
CA GLU A 16 -16.37 -10.31 42.10
C GLU A 16 -16.88 -8.99 42.66
N ILE A 17 -16.32 -8.56 43.78
CA ILE A 17 -16.61 -7.25 44.38
C ILE A 17 -15.36 -6.39 44.28
N PHE A 18 -15.52 -5.20 43.72
CA PHE A 18 -14.46 -4.21 43.57
C PHE A 18 -14.54 -3.19 44.72
N LEU A 19 -13.44 -3.01 45.45
CA LEU A 19 -13.33 -2.05 46.53
C LEU A 19 -12.29 -0.98 46.18
N GLY A 20 -12.72 0.27 46.02
CA GLY A 20 -11.84 1.42 45.86
C GLY A 20 -11.53 2.06 47.21
N THR A 21 -10.25 2.33 47.47
CA THR A 21 -9.77 2.83 48.76
C THR A 21 -8.82 4.01 48.56
N ASN A 22 -8.37 4.62 49.66
CA ASN A 22 -7.32 5.64 49.65
C ASN A 22 -5.94 5.14 49.18
N GLN A 23 -5.77 3.81 49.04
CA GLN A 23 -4.49 3.17 48.68
C GLN A 23 -4.55 2.38 47.35
N GLY A 24 -5.64 2.49 46.59
CA GLY A 24 -5.83 1.83 45.31
C GLY A 24 -7.09 0.97 45.26
N ILE A 25 -7.09 -0.04 44.39
CA ILE A 25 -8.22 -0.97 44.24
C ILE A 25 -7.89 -2.31 44.89
N PHE A 26 -8.89 -2.91 45.53
CA PHE A 26 -8.86 -4.26 46.05
C PHE A 26 -9.98 -5.05 45.38
N PHE A 27 -9.70 -6.31 45.03
CA PHE A 27 -10.69 -7.23 44.49
C PHE A 27 -11.02 -8.29 45.53
N LEU A 28 -12.30 -8.61 45.67
CA LEU A 28 -12.78 -9.81 46.35
C LEU A 28 -12.93 -10.92 45.31
N TYR A 29 -12.10 -11.96 45.41
CA TYR A 29 -12.17 -13.14 44.54
C TYR A 29 -12.55 -14.38 45.37
N GLU A 30 -13.73 -14.95 45.06
CA GLU A 30 -14.31 -16.28 45.40
C GLU A 30 -14.00 -17.02 46.73
N ASN A 31 -13.21 -16.48 47.66
CA ASN A 31 -12.82 -17.12 48.92
C ASN A 31 -12.79 -16.12 50.09
N LYS A 32 -13.61 -15.06 50.04
CA LYS A 32 -13.69 -13.97 51.05
C LYS A 32 -12.37 -13.24 51.35
N LYS A 33 -11.33 -13.43 50.53
CA LYS A 33 -10.03 -12.75 50.68
C LYS A 33 -9.91 -11.61 49.68
N PHE A 34 -9.53 -10.43 50.16
CA PHE A 34 -9.22 -9.29 49.32
C PHE A 34 -7.79 -9.39 48.79
N ARG A 35 -7.61 -9.33 47.48
CA ARG A 35 -6.29 -9.15 46.86
C ARG A 35 -6.14 -7.71 46.43
N LYS A 36 -5.04 -7.06 46.81
CA LYS A 36 -4.71 -5.72 46.32
C LYS A 36 -4.41 -5.83 44.82
N PHE A 37 -5.19 -5.15 44.00
CA PHE A 37 -4.84 -4.93 42.62
C PHE A 37 -3.97 -3.69 42.59
N SER A 38 -2.65 -3.89 42.54
CA SER A 38 -1.67 -2.81 42.68
C SER A 38 -1.01 -2.48 41.34
N PRO A 39 -1.64 -1.66 40.50
CA PRO A 39 -0.94 -1.06 39.37
C PRO A 39 -0.11 0.12 39.85
N GLN A 40 1.15 -0.13 40.21
CA GLN A 40 2.32 0.79 40.25
C GLN A 40 2.21 2.18 40.94
N TYR A 41 1.04 2.59 41.43
CA TYR A 41 0.74 3.93 41.93
C TYR A 41 -0.24 3.84 43.11
N ASN A 42 0.09 4.50 44.22
CA ASN A 42 -0.88 4.79 45.28
C ASN A 42 -1.76 5.97 44.83
N PHE A 43 -3.03 5.70 44.55
CA PHE A 43 -4.05 6.71 44.24
C PHE A 43 -5.34 6.41 45.00
N SER A 44 -6.06 7.48 45.36
CA SER A 44 -7.36 7.38 46.03
C SER A 44 -8.45 7.16 45.01
N VAL A 45 -9.12 6.01 45.05
CA VAL A 45 -10.16 5.62 44.09
C VAL A 45 -11.52 6.06 44.62
N ARG A 46 -12.16 7.00 43.93
CA ARG A 46 -13.46 7.57 44.32
C ARG A 46 -14.64 6.91 43.62
N CYS A 47 -14.44 6.44 42.39
CA CYS A 47 -15.50 5.80 41.60
C CYS A 47 -14.91 4.71 40.70
N ILE A 48 -15.65 3.62 40.51
CA ILE A 48 -15.29 2.49 39.64
C ILE A 48 -16.48 2.22 38.73
N LYS A 49 -16.23 2.05 37.43
CA LYS A 49 -17.22 1.59 36.44
C LYS A 49 -16.56 0.63 35.44
N ALA A 50 -17.22 -0.47 35.09
CA ALA A 50 -16.78 -1.27 33.95
C ALA A 50 -17.60 -0.95 32.70
N LYS A 51 -16.91 -1.02 31.56
CA LYS A 51 -17.54 -0.93 30.24
C LYS A 51 -17.81 -2.33 29.67
N ASN A 52 -16.89 -3.26 29.92
CA ASN A 52 -16.97 -4.65 29.49
C ASN A 52 -16.21 -5.55 30.48
N LYS A 53 -16.26 -6.88 30.24
CA LYS A 53 -15.60 -7.90 31.09
C LYS A 53 -14.09 -7.69 31.34
N ASN A 54 -13.41 -6.86 30.55
CA ASN A 54 -11.95 -6.73 30.61
C ASN A 54 -11.48 -5.32 30.95
N ASN A 55 -12.34 -4.30 30.91
CA ASN A 55 -11.94 -2.91 31.08
C ASN A 55 -12.75 -2.23 32.19
N LEU A 56 -12.03 -1.85 33.25
CA LEU A 56 -12.52 -1.02 34.35
C LEU A 56 -11.96 0.39 34.21
N TYR A 57 -12.77 1.37 34.59
CA TYR A 57 -12.46 2.79 34.60
C TYR A 57 -12.55 3.31 36.01
N LEU A 58 -11.55 4.10 36.42
CA LEU A 58 -11.39 4.60 37.77
C LEU A 58 -11.34 6.11 37.78
N ALA A 59 -12.14 6.71 38.65
CA ALA A 59 -11.98 8.10 39.03
C ALA A 59 -11.05 8.14 40.23
N THR A 60 -9.95 8.86 40.11
CA THR A 60 -8.98 9.03 41.20
C THR A 60 -8.63 10.49 41.41
N ASN A 61 -8.04 10.79 42.58
CA ASN A 61 -7.46 12.11 42.83
C ASN A 61 -6.35 12.49 41.83
N LYS A 62 -5.60 11.52 41.32
CA LYS A 62 -4.58 11.76 40.28
C LYS A 62 -5.15 11.85 38.87
N GLY A 63 -6.39 11.42 38.70
CA GLY A 63 -7.13 11.53 37.46
C GLY A 63 -7.80 10.22 37.05
N ILE A 64 -8.05 10.06 35.75
CA ILE A 64 -8.78 8.90 35.25
C ILE A 64 -7.79 7.81 34.84
N PHE A 65 -8.05 6.58 35.28
CA PHE A 65 -7.28 5.41 34.88
C PHE A 65 -8.18 4.35 34.25
N LYS A 66 -7.70 3.71 33.20
CA LYS A 66 -8.29 2.50 32.62
C LYS A 66 -7.44 1.29 32.98
N VAL A 67 -8.06 0.34 33.67
CA VAL A 67 -7.49 -0.95 34.06
C VAL A 67 -7.95 -2.00 33.05
N ASN A 68 -6.99 -2.70 32.46
CA ASN A 68 -7.26 -3.89 31.68
C ASN A 68 -7.03 -5.13 32.54
N LEU A 69 -8.11 -5.83 32.91
CA LEU A 69 -8.07 -7.02 33.77
C LEU A 69 -7.31 -8.18 33.11
N SER A 70 -7.47 -8.39 31.79
CA SER A 70 -6.80 -9.49 31.08
C SER A 70 -5.29 -9.36 30.98
N LYS A 71 -4.79 -8.13 30.82
CA LYS A 71 -3.34 -7.84 30.70
C LYS A 71 -2.72 -7.38 32.01
N ASN A 72 -3.55 -7.17 33.05
CA ASN A 72 -3.14 -6.58 34.31
C ASN A 72 -2.37 -5.25 34.16
N THR A 73 -2.83 -4.39 33.23
CA THR A 73 -2.19 -3.09 32.95
C THR A 73 -3.12 -1.92 33.21
N THR A 74 -2.53 -0.80 33.63
CA THR A 74 -3.21 0.49 33.79
C THR A 74 -2.72 1.51 32.80
N THR A 75 -3.67 2.24 32.22
CA THR A 75 -3.41 3.35 31.30
C THR A 75 -3.99 4.63 31.90
N TYR A 76 -3.17 5.67 32.00
CA TYR A 76 -3.63 7.00 32.43
C TYR A 76 -4.37 7.66 31.28
N LEU A 77 -5.59 8.13 31.54
CA LEU A 77 -6.48 8.73 30.55
C LEU A 77 -6.52 10.27 30.62
N GLY A 78 -5.77 10.89 31.53
CA GLY A 78 -5.81 12.35 31.73
C GLY A 78 -6.85 12.80 32.75
N LEU A 79 -7.04 14.12 32.82
CA LEU A 79 -7.95 14.87 33.72
C LEU A 79 -7.65 14.64 35.21
N LYS A 80 -7.05 15.63 35.88
CA LYS A 80 -6.77 15.59 37.33
C LYS A 80 -8.06 15.71 38.15
N ASP A 81 -8.06 15.13 39.36
CA ASP A 81 -9.16 15.19 40.33
C ASP A 81 -10.54 14.78 39.77
N ALA A 82 -10.63 13.53 39.34
CA ALA A 82 -11.89 12.93 38.94
C ALA A 82 -12.68 12.45 40.18
N TYR A 83 -13.96 12.80 40.24
CA TYR A 83 -14.87 12.40 41.32
C TYR A 83 -15.80 11.27 40.91
N TRP A 84 -16.39 11.38 39.72
CA TRP A 84 -17.42 10.44 39.26
C TRP A 84 -17.26 10.08 37.78
N LEU A 85 -17.69 8.86 37.44
CA LEU A 85 -17.72 8.34 36.08
C LEU A 85 -19.09 7.75 35.77
N ALA A 86 -19.57 8.01 34.55
CA ALA A 86 -20.76 7.39 34.00
C ALA A 86 -20.54 7.08 32.52
N PHE A 87 -21.24 6.07 32.01
CA PHE A 87 -21.30 5.81 30.56
C PHE A 87 -22.67 6.26 30.05
N ASN A 88 -22.68 6.99 28.95
CA ASN A 88 -23.91 7.29 28.23
C ASN A 88 -24.43 6.03 27.50
N HIS A 89 -25.68 6.06 27.02
CA HIS A 89 -26.27 5.01 26.18
C HIS A 89 -25.46 4.74 24.90
N SER A 90 -24.76 5.75 24.37
CA SER A 90 -23.81 5.65 23.26
C SER A 90 -22.49 4.93 23.61
N GLY A 91 -22.23 4.65 24.89
CA GLY A 91 -20.98 4.05 25.37
C GLY A 91 -19.81 5.05 25.55
N GLU A 92 -20.10 6.34 25.51
CA GLU A 92 -19.15 7.44 25.79
C GLU A 92 -18.97 7.63 27.30
N LEU A 93 -17.76 7.99 27.73
CA LEU A 93 -17.43 8.18 29.15
C LEU A 93 -17.68 9.64 29.56
N ILE A 94 -18.61 9.85 30.48
CA ILE A 94 -18.86 11.12 31.14
C ILE A 94 -18.09 11.15 32.45
N VAL A 95 -17.34 12.22 32.68
CA VAL A 95 -16.47 12.40 33.84
C VAL A 95 -16.86 13.68 34.57
N ALA A 96 -17.08 13.59 35.88
CA ALA A 96 -17.20 14.76 36.74
C ALA A 96 -15.87 15.04 37.45
N THR A 97 -15.32 16.24 37.29
CA THR A 97 -14.08 16.71 37.92
C THR A 97 -14.33 18.01 38.68
N ALA A 98 -13.34 18.47 39.46
CA ALA A 98 -13.42 19.76 40.16
C ALA A 98 -13.66 20.95 39.20
N LYS A 99 -13.20 20.83 37.95
CA LYS A 99 -13.29 21.89 36.92
C LYS A 99 -14.57 21.84 36.10
N GLY A 100 -15.44 20.85 36.33
CA GLY A 100 -16.68 20.64 35.58
C GLY A 100 -16.82 19.24 35.00
N LEU A 101 -17.84 19.09 34.15
CA LEU A 101 -18.21 17.86 33.46
C LEU A 101 -17.50 17.77 32.11
N PHE A 102 -16.82 16.64 31.87
CA PHE A 102 -16.13 16.36 30.63
C PHE A 102 -16.71 15.12 29.96
N LEU A 103 -17.05 15.25 28.68
CA LEU A 103 -17.38 14.11 27.82
C LEU A 103 -16.09 13.61 27.18
N LYS A 104 -15.59 12.49 27.69
CA LYS A 104 -14.52 11.76 27.02
C LYS A 104 -15.17 10.75 26.07
N LYS A 105 -15.24 11.13 24.79
CA LYS A 105 -15.27 10.13 23.73
C LYS A 105 -14.06 9.25 23.97
N GLU A 106 -14.26 7.95 24.12
CA GLU A 106 -13.14 7.07 23.92
C GLU A 106 -12.62 7.45 22.53
N GLU A 107 -11.36 7.89 22.47
CA GLU A 107 -10.50 7.39 21.42
C GLU A 107 -10.61 5.88 21.55
N GLY A 108 -11.65 5.33 20.90
CA GLY A 108 -11.70 3.93 20.62
C GLY A 108 -10.32 3.63 20.09
N ARG A 109 -9.71 2.56 20.58
CA ARG A 109 -8.71 1.85 19.78
C ARG A 109 -9.11 2.06 18.33
N GLY A 110 -8.29 2.76 17.56
CA GLY A 110 -8.62 3.17 16.19
C GLY A 110 -9.05 1.93 15.42
N ASN A 111 -10.34 1.65 15.47
CA ASN A 111 -11.01 0.55 14.80
C ASN A 111 -11.66 1.12 13.54
N SER A 112 -11.00 2.09 12.91
CA SER A 112 -10.68 1.91 11.51
C SER A 112 -9.28 1.28 11.41
N LEU A 113 -9.08 0.11 12.02
CA LEU A 113 -8.36 -0.91 11.27
C LEU A 113 -9.24 -1.14 10.06
N VAL A 114 -9.13 -0.25 9.07
CA VAL A 114 -9.64 -0.52 7.74
C VAL A 114 -8.89 -1.78 7.40
N SER A 115 -9.60 -2.91 7.48
CA SER A 115 -8.99 -4.19 7.24
C SER A 115 -8.35 -4.09 5.86
N LEU A 116 -7.15 -4.61 5.69
CA LEU A 116 -6.46 -4.57 4.40
C LEU A 116 -7.39 -5.09 3.29
N GLY A 117 -8.22 -6.10 3.62
CA GLY A 117 -9.29 -6.59 2.75
C GLY A 117 -10.36 -5.56 2.37
N ALA A 118 -10.79 -4.68 3.28
CA ALA A 118 -11.72 -3.60 2.95
C ALA A 118 -11.10 -2.54 2.02
N LEU A 119 -9.80 -2.23 2.17
CA LEU A 119 -9.10 -1.33 1.25
C LEU A 119 -8.98 -1.91 -0.16
N LEU A 120 -8.63 -3.20 -0.23
CA LEU A 120 -8.32 -3.91 -1.47
C LEU A 120 -9.54 -4.47 -2.21
N ARG A 121 -10.73 -4.54 -1.57
CA ARG A 121 -11.94 -5.15 -2.17
C ARG A 121 -12.26 -4.64 -3.57
N ASN A 122 -12.12 -3.32 -3.78
CA ASN A 122 -12.43 -2.65 -5.04
C ASN A 122 -11.19 -2.08 -5.72
N GLU A 123 -10.02 -2.68 -5.51
CA GLU A 123 -8.77 -2.29 -6.19
C GLU A 123 -8.22 -3.50 -6.96
N PRO A 124 -7.75 -3.31 -8.21
CA PRO A 124 -7.05 -4.36 -8.92
C PRO A 124 -5.72 -4.69 -8.24
N SER A 125 -5.24 -5.92 -8.43
CA SER A 125 -3.99 -6.34 -7.82
C SER A 125 -2.78 -5.60 -8.41
N ILE A 126 -1.77 -5.27 -7.59
CA ILE A 126 -0.56 -4.60 -8.09
C ILE A 126 0.12 -5.37 -9.22
N ARG A 127 0.13 -6.71 -9.16
CA ARG A 127 0.72 -7.56 -10.19
C ARG A 127 0.01 -7.43 -11.54
N GLU A 128 -1.31 -7.26 -11.53
CA GLU A 128 -2.13 -7.05 -12.72
C GLU A 128 -1.80 -5.69 -13.35
N ILE A 129 -1.72 -4.62 -12.53
CA ILE A 129 -1.36 -3.27 -12.99
C ILE A 129 0.06 -3.24 -13.56
N GLN A 130 1.03 -3.81 -12.86
CA GLN A 130 2.42 -3.91 -13.33
C GLN A 130 2.50 -4.63 -14.68
N LYS A 131 1.78 -5.76 -14.82
CA LYS A 131 1.75 -6.49 -16.09
C LYS A 131 1.22 -5.62 -17.22
N GLN A 132 0.12 -4.89 -16.99
CA GLN A 132 -0.48 -4.03 -18.00
C GLN A 132 0.40 -2.81 -18.33
N ALA A 133 1.07 -2.23 -17.34
CA ALA A 133 2.02 -1.14 -17.56
C ALA A 133 3.19 -1.60 -18.45
N LEU A 134 3.74 -2.79 -18.20
CA LEU A 134 4.80 -3.34 -19.04
C LEU A 134 4.34 -3.70 -20.46
N LEU A 135 3.10 -4.19 -20.59
CA LEU A 135 2.51 -4.51 -21.90
C LEU A 135 2.26 -3.24 -22.72
N TYR A 136 1.63 -2.23 -22.12
CA TYR A 136 1.31 -0.97 -22.80
C TYR A 136 2.57 -0.22 -23.26
N ASN A 137 3.64 -0.25 -22.46
CA ASN A 137 4.91 0.39 -22.80
C ASN A 137 5.84 -0.50 -23.64
N ASP A 138 5.38 -1.67 -24.08
CA ASP A 138 6.14 -2.56 -24.97
C ASP A 138 7.47 -3.10 -24.37
N ILE A 139 7.59 -3.09 -23.03
CA ILE A 139 8.80 -3.42 -22.26
C ILE A 139 8.79 -4.89 -21.83
N SER A 140 8.75 -5.81 -22.79
CA SER A 140 8.82 -7.25 -22.53
C SER A 140 10.23 -7.83 -22.75
N PRO A 141 10.77 -8.66 -21.82
CA PRO A 141 12.07 -9.30 -22.00
C PRO A 141 12.07 -10.31 -23.15
N GLN A 142 10.88 -10.80 -23.52
CA GLN A 142 10.66 -11.73 -24.62
C GLN A 142 11.04 -11.10 -25.97
N LYS A 143 10.79 -9.78 -26.15
CA LYS A 143 11.14 -9.04 -27.37
C LYS A 143 12.66 -9.04 -27.59
N ILE A 144 13.45 -8.74 -26.55
CA ILE A 144 14.92 -8.76 -26.62
C ILE A 144 15.45 -10.17 -26.90
N ASN A 145 14.92 -11.19 -26.22
CA ASN A 145 15.32 -12.58 -26.47
C ASN A 145 15.00 -13.02 -27.91
N SER A 146 13.88 -12.57 -28.47
CA SER A 146 13.53 -12.83 -29.87
C SER A 146 14.54 -12.18 -30.84
N TRP A 147 15.02 -10.97 -30.52
CA TRP A 147 16.03 -10.27 -31.33
C TRP A 147 17.37 -10.99 -31.27
N LYS A 148 17.82 -11.40 -30.08
CA LYS A 148 19.03 -12.20 -29.92
C LYS A 148 18.95 -13.51 -30.70
N LYS A 149 17.82 -14.22 -30.66
CA LYS A 149 17.61 -15.43 -31.49
C LYS A 149 17.68 -15.12 -32.98
N ARG A 150 16.95 -14.12 -33.48
CA ARG A 150 16.95 -13.76 -34.91
C ARG A 150 18.34 -13.35 -35.41
N LEU A 151 19.11 -12.64 -34.58
CA LEU A 151 20.47 -12.27 -34.92
C LEU A 151 21.38 -13.50 -35.10
N ARG A 152 21.24 -14.51 -34.24
CA ARG A 152 21.97 -15.79 -34.39
C ARG A 152 21.58 -16.54 -35.66
N TRP A 153 20.32 -16.48 -36.06
CA TRP A 153 19.86 -17.10 -37.32
C TRP A 153 20.29 -16.30 -38.56
N ARG A 154 20.52 -14.98 -38.46
CA ARG A 154 20.96 -14.14 -39.58
C ARG A 154 22.26 -14.63 -40.20
N ALA A 155 23.21 -15.08 -39.38
CA ALA A 155 24.49 -15.59 -39.86
C ALA A 155 24.36 -16.82 -40.79
N LEU A 156 23.19 -17.48 -40.81
CA LEU A 156 22.91 -18.62 -41.68
C LEU A 156 22.31 -18.21 -43.04
N PHE A 157 21.89 -16.96 -43.21
CA PHE A 157 21.30 -16.47 -44.45
C PHE A 157 22.31 -15.63 -45.24
N PRO A 158 22.66 -16.01 -46.48
CA PRO A 158 23.53 -15.20 -47.31
C PRO A 158 22.87 -13.90 -47.74
N THR A 159 23.70 -12.91 -48.02
CA THR A 159 23.30 -11.75 -48.82
C THR A 159 23.44 -12.12 -50.29
N ILE A 160 22.35 -12.01 -51.04
CA ILE A 160 22.31 -12.28 -52.48
C ILE A 160 22.16 -10.94 -53.19
N SER A 161 23.09 -10.63 -54.09
CA SER A 161 23.00 -9.46 -54.96
C SER A 161 22.99 -9.92 -56.42
N LEU A 162 22.01 -9.42 -57.17
CA LEU A 162 21.89 -9.60 -58.60
C LEU A 162 22.30 -8.30 -59.28
N ASP A 163 23.31 -8.37 -60.12
CA ASP A 163 23.74 -7.27 -60.98
C ASP A 163 23.36 -7.56 -62.43
N TYR A 164 22.98 -6.50 -63.14
CA TYR A 164 22.64 -6.55 -64.55
C TYR A 164 23.28 -5.36 -65.24
N ASN A 165 24.22 -5.65 -66.14
CA ASN A 165 24.95 -4.64 -66.87
C ASN A 165 24.82 -4.87 -68.37
N LYS A 166 24.85 -3.75 -69.11
CA LYS A 166 24.88 -3.73 -70.56
C LYS A 166 26.10 -2.95 -70.99
N THR A 167 27.03 -3.64 -71.62
CA THR A 167 28.23 -3.02 -72.17
C THR A 167 27.85 -2.29 -73.45
N ILE A 168 28.04 -0.98 -73.50
CA ILE A 168 27.85 -0.17 -74.71
C ILE A 168 29.21 0.33 -75.15
N ASN A 169 29.66 -0.14 -76.31
CA ASN A 169 30.92 0.28 -76.90
C ASN A 169 30.64 1.28 -78.02
N TYR A 170 31.36 2.40 -78.00
CA TYR A 170 31.34 3.41 -79.05
C TYR A 170 32.61 3.29 -79.88
N ASP A 171 32.45 3.11 -81.19
CA ASP A 171 33.58 3.11 -82.13
C ASP A 171 33.66 4.47 -82.82
N SER A 172 34.65 5.27 -82.42
CA SER A 172 34.88 6.62 -82.97
C SER A 172 35.37 6.61 -84.42
N GLY A 173 35.82 5.47 -84.95
CA GLY A 173 36.26 5.34 -86.34
C GLY A 173 35.10 5.14 -87.33
N SER A 174 33.96 4.62 -86.85
CA SER A 174 32.77 4.35 -87.67
C SER A 174 31.50 5.11 -87.23
N ASP A 175 31.58 5.93 -86.18
CA ASP A 175 30.49 6.67 -85.55
C ASP A 175 29.26 5.79 -85.25
N ARG A 176 29.53 4.58 -84.71
CA ARG A 176 28.52 3.56 -84.42
C ARG A 176 28.59 3.09 -82.97
N PHE A 177 27.42 2.79 -82.42
CA PHE A 177 27.26 2.19 -81.11
C PHE A 177 27.02 0.69 -81.24
N TYR A 178 27.83 -0.10 -80.53
CA TYR A 178 27.67 -1.54 -80.41
C TYR A 178 27.16 -1.86 -79.01
N VAL A 179 26.01 -2.52 -78.96
CA VAL A 179 25.50 -3.10 -77.73
C VAL A 179 26.12 -4.48 -77.57
N GLY A 180 26.96 -4.65 -76.55
CA GLY A 180 27.47 -5.93 -76.13
C GLY A 180 26.38 -6.84 -75.54
N PRO A 181 26.69 -8.12 -75.30
CA PRO A 181 25.76 -9.07 -74.70
C PRO A 181 25.24 -8.59 -73.34
N HIS A 182 24.07 -9.10 -72.96
CA HIS A 182 23.48 -8.82 -71.65
C HIS A 182 24.22 -9.64 -70.59
N ASP A 183 24.94 -8.96 -69.72
CA ASP A 183 25.72 -9.60 -68.66
C ASP A 183 24.93 -9.51 -67.35
N TRP A 184 24.71 -10.66 -66.72
CA TRP A 184 24.11 -10.77 -65.39
C TRP A 184 25.09 -11.45 -64.45
N GLY A 185 25.25 -10.89 -63.26
CA GLY A 185 26.06 -11.45 -62.19
C GLY A 185 25.19 -11.75 -60.97
N VAL A 186 25.44 -12.89 -60.34
CA VAL A 186 24.86 -13.22 -59.03
C VAL A 186 26.01 -13.37 -58.06
N SER A 187 26.07 -12.48 -57.07
CA SER A 187 27.03 -12.57 -55.98
C SER A 187 26.31 -13.03 -54.71
N ILE A 188 26.89 -14.04 -54.06
CA ILE A 188 26.39 -14.60 -52.81
C ILE A 188 27.49 -14.42 -51.76
N SER A 189 27.16 -13.74 -50.67
CA SER A 189 28.11 -13.43 -49.59
C SER A 189 27.60 -13.95 -48.25
N TRP A 190 28.48 -14.61 -47.48
CA TRP A 190 28.22 -15.07 -46.12
C TRP A 190 29.18 -14.41 -45.14
N ASP A 191 28.63 -13.86 -44.06
CA ASP A 191 29.41 -13.41 -42.92
C ASP A 191 29.40 -14.51 -41.84
N VAL A 192 30.34 -15.44 -41.94
CA VAL A 192 30.47 -16.55 -40.98
C VAL A 192 31.07 -16.06 -39.65
N GLY A 193 31.73 -14.90 -39.65
CA GLY A 193 32.28 -14.26 -38.43
C GLY A 193 31.17 -13.84 -37.47
N ASP A 194 30.04 -13.40 -38.01
CA ASP A 194 28.81 -13.06 -37.30
C ASP A 194 28.21 -14.22 -36.47
N LEU A 195 28.65 -15.47 -36.71
CA LEU A 195 28.29 -16.64 -35.89
C LEU A 195 29.05 -16.67 -34.56
N ILE A 196 30.30 -16.20 -34.54
CA ILE A 196 31.17 -16.16 -33.36
C ILE A 196 31.01 -14.84 -32.63
N TRP A 197 31.00 -13.72 -33.36
CA TRP A 197 30.87 -12.38 -32.81
C TRP A 197 30.11 -11.48 -33.78
N ASN A 198 29.00 -10.91 -33.32
CA ASN A 198 28.15 -10.07 -34.14
C ASN A 198 28.31 -8.59 -33.76
N THR A 199 28.59 -7.73 -34.73
CA THR A 199 28.78 -6.28 -34.49
C THR A 199 27.53 -5.59 -33.89
N TYR A 200 26.34 -6.14 -34.14
CA TYR A 200 25.07 -5.64 -33.60
C TYR A 200 24.81 -6.09 -32.15
N GLU A 201 25.63 -6.98 -31.60
CA GLU A 201 25.50 -7.44 -30.21
C GLU A 201 25.65 -6.27 -29.22
N LYS A 202 26.60 -5.36 -29.50
CA LYS A 202 26.80 -4.14 -28.71
C LYS A 202 25.54 -3.27 -28.67
N ASP A 203 24.90 -3.06 -29.82
CA ASP A 203 23.67 -2.26 -29.91
C ASP A 203 22.49 -2.92 -29.21
N ILE A 204 22.36 -4.25 -29.34
CA ILE A 204 21.32 -5.02 -28.62
C ILE A 204 21.55 -4.94 -27.11
N ASP A 205 22.79 -5.01 -26.64
CA ASP A 205 23.09 -4.93 -25.22
C ASP A 205 22.84 -3.54 -24.64
N VAL A 206 23.17 -2.47 -25.38
CA VAL A 206 22.79 -1.10 -25.02
C VAL A 206 21.27 -0.98 -24.92
N ARG A 207 20.53 -1.44 -25.94
CA ARG A 207 19.05 -1.43 -25.93
C ARG A 207 18.47 -2.27 -24.81
N SER A 208 19.08 -3.43 -24.51
CA SER A 208 18.67 -4.32 -23.42
C SER A 208 18.83 -3.64 -22.07
N ARG A 209 19.96 -2.95 -21.85
CA ARG A 209 20.21 -2.17 -20.64
C ARG A 209 19.20 -1.04 -20.49
N LEU A 210 18.99 -0.24 -21.54
CA LEU A 210 18.01 0.86 -21.54
C LEU A 210 16.59 0.37 -21.26
N THR A 211 16.18 -0.72 -21.92
CA THR A 211 14.87 -1.34 -21.71
C THR A 211 14.71 -1.86 -20.29
N THR A 212 15.76 -2.44 -19.72
CA THR A 212 15.77 -2.91 -18.33
C THR A 212 15.66 -1.73 -17.35
N GLN A 213 16.37 -0.64 -17.61
CA GLN A 213 16.27 0.56 -16.78
C GLN A 213 14.86 1.17 -16.84
N LEU A 214 14.31 1.34 -18.04
CA LEU A 214 12.93 1.82 -18.22
C LEU A 214 11.93 0.92 -17.52
N ARG A 215 12.13 -0.41 -17.59
CA ARG A 215 11.30 -1.37 -16.86
C ARG A 215 11.30 -1.11 -15.35
N ILE A 216 12.49 -0.96 -14.76
CA ILE A 216 12.63 -0.72 -13.32
C ILE A 216 11.94 0.58 -12.96
N ASN A 217 12.20 1.65 -13.70
CA ASN A 217 11.61 2.96 -13.47
C ASN A 217 10.07 2.91 -13.52
N ILE A 218 9.49 2.31 -14.57
CA ILE A 218 8.02 2.20 -14.69
C ILE A 218 7.43 1.38 -13.55
N LEU A 219 8.07 0.27 -13.17
CA LEU A 219 7.57 -0.56 -12.07
C LEU A 219 7.63 0.18 -10.74
N ASP A 220 8.70 0.94 -10.49
CA ASP A 220 8.85 1.73 -9.27
C ASP A 220 7.84 2.88 -9.20
N ASP A 221 7.62 3.58 -10.31
CA ASP A 221 6.60 4.64 -10.42
C ASP A 221 5.19 4.08 -10.17
N VAL A 222 4.83 2.98 -10.84
CA VAL A 222 3.53 2.31 -10.67
C VAL A 222 3.35 1.82 -9.23
N ASN A 223 4.39 1.24 -8.62
CA ASN A 223 4.36 0.83 -7.22
C ASN A 223 4.12 2.02 -6.29
N SER A 224 4.88 3.10 -6.46
CA SER A 224 4.79 4.30 -5.65
C SER A 224 3.38 4.90 -5.72
N LEU A 225 2.87 5.11 -6.94
CA LEU A 225 1.52 5.64 -7.19
C LEU A 225 0.43 4.74 -6.61
N TYR A 226 0.54 3.42 -6.81
CA TYR A 226 -0.45 2.47 -6.29
C TYR A 226 -0.53 2.49 -4.76
N TYR A 227 0.61 2.46 -4.06
CA TYR A 227 0.60 2.48 -2.60
C TYR A 227 0.33 3.88 -2.03
N GLU A 228 0.65 4.96 -2.74
CA GLU A 228 0.19 6.31 -2.40
C GLU A 228 -1.34 6.39 -2.44
N ARG A 229 -1.96 5.88 -3.50
CA ARG A 229 -3.43 5.79 -3.61
C ARG A 229 -4.05 5.03 -2.44
N LEU A 230 -3.50 3.86 -2.09
CA LEU A 230 -4.01 3.06 -0.96
C LEU A 230 -3.93 3.81 0.37
N ARG A 231 -2.86 4.58 0.59
CA ARG A 231 -2.70 5.43 1.77
C ARG A 231 -3.76 6.54 1.81
N ILE A 232 -3.99 7.23 0.69
CA ILE A 232 -5.02 8.28 0.61
C ILE A 232 -6.41 7.70 0.82
N LYS A 233 -6.71 6.55 0.21
CA LYS A 233 -8.00 5.87 0.40
C LYS A 233 -8.22 5.46 1.86
N LYS A 234 -7.19 4.96 2.53
CA LYS A 234 -7.22 4.67 3.97
C LYS A 234 -7.56 5.91 4.79
N ASP A 235 -6.97 7.05 4.44
CA ASP A 235 -7.27 8.30 5.13
C ASP A 235 -8.69 8.79 4.87
N LEU A 236 -9.20 8.70 3.63
CA LEU A 236 -10.58 9.05 3.28
C LEU A 236 -11.62 8.17 3.97
N MET A 237 -11.26 6.95 4.36
CA MET A 237 -12.12 6.06 5.14
C MET A 237 -12.17 6.40 6.64
N ARG A 238 -11.33 7.34 7.11
CA ARG A 238 -11.41 7.87 8.46
C ARG A 238 -12.41 9.03 8.48
N ASN A 239 -13.33 9.01 9.45
CA ASN A 239 -14.38 10.03 9.59
C ASN A 239 -13.93 11.29 10.37
N ASP A 240 -12.62 11.50 10.51
CA ASP A 240 -12.01 12.57 11.31
C ASP A 240 -11.56 13.79 10.48
N LEU A 241 -11.75 13.77 9.16
CA LEU A 241 -11.25 14.81 8.25
C LEU A 241 -12.21 15.99 8.11
N SER A 242 -11.65 17.20 8.03
CA SER A 242 -12.39 18.42 7.65
C SER A 242 -12.85 18.34 6.19
N ALA A 243 -13.91 19.08 5.83
CA ALA A 243 -14.45 19.09 4.46
C ALA A 243 -13.41 19.52 3.41
N GLU A 244 -12.60 20.53 3.71
CA GLU A 244 -11.51 20.98 2.82
C GLU A 244 -10.42 19.92 2.65
N GLU A 245 -10.03 19.25 3.74
CA GLU A 245 -9.01 18.20 3.71
C GLU A 245 -9.49 16.98 2.92
N ARG A 246 -10.75 16.62 3.09
CA ARG A 246 -11.39 15.54 2.33
C ARG A 246 -11.39 15.85 0.84
N LEU A 247 -11.78 17.06 0.45
CA LEU A 247 -11.77 17.49 -0.96
C LEU A 247 -10.37 17.42 -1.56
N LYS A 248 -9.35 17.94 -0.86
CA LYS A 248 -7.94 17.84 -1.31
C LYS A 248 -7.50 16.39 -1.54
N LYS A 249 -7.84 15.49 -0.62
CA LYS A 249 -7.51 14.05 -0.75
C LYS A 249 -8.26 13.38 -1.89
N GLU A 250 -9.53 13.74 -2.13
CA GLU A 250 -10.30 13.24 -3.26
C GLU A 250 -9.72 13.71 -4.61
N LEU A 251 -9.27 14.96 -4.71
CA LEU A 251 -8.57 15.47 -5.90
C LEU A 251 -7.25 14.73 -6.14
N ARG A 252 -6.43 14.55 -5.10
CA ARG A 252 -5.18 13.80 -5.20
C ARG A 252 -5.42 12.34 -5.62
N LEU A 253 -6.49 11.72 -5.13
CA LEU A 253 -6.88 10.38 -5.54
C LEU A 253 -7.21 10.32 -7.05
N LYS A 254 -7.91 11.33 -7.58
CA LYS A 254 -8.18 11.44 -9.03
C LYS A 254 -6.90 11.64 -9.83
N GLU A 255 -5.99 12.50 -9.37
CA GLU A 255 -4.69 12.73 -10.00
C GLU A 255 -3.87 11.44 -10.12
N ILE A 256 -3.73 10.69 -9.02
CA ILE A 256 -3.01 9.41 -9.03
C ILE A 256 -3.69 8.38 -9.95
N THR A 257 -5.03 8.41 -10.02
CA THR A 257 -5.77 7.53 -10.95
C THR A 257 -5.38 7.84 -12.40
N ALA A 258 -5.36 9.12 -12.76
CA ALA A 258 -4.95 9.56 -14.10
C ALA A 258 -3.49 9.20 -14.41
N SER A 259 -2.59 9.34 -13.44
CA SER A 259 -1.19 8.94 -13.61
C SER A 259 -1.04 7.42 -13.81
N LEU A 260 -1.76 6.60 -13.04
CA LEU A 260 -1.77 5.14 -13.24
C LEU A 260 -2.37 4.75 -14.60
N ASP A 261 -3.41 5.45 -15.06
CA ASP A 261 -3.96 5.26 -16.39
C ASP A 261 -2.98 5.66 -17.50
N ALA A 262 -2.15 6.70 -17.30
CA ALA A 262 -1.12 7.08 -18.25
C ALA A 262 -0.08 5.96 -18.47
N TYR A 263 0.30 5.25 -17.40
CA TYR A 263 1.20 4.08 -17.51
C TYR A 263 0.53 2.84 -18.07
N THR A 264 -0.80 2.71 -17.97
CA THR A 264 -1.54 1.48 -18.31
C THR A 264 -2.47 1.60 -19.52
N GLY A 265 -2.51 2.76 -20.20
CA GLY A 265 -3.39 3.01 -21.33
C GLY A 265 -4.89 3.07 -20.96
N GLY A 266 -5.23 3.55 -19.76
CA GLY A 266 -6.62 3.62 -19.28
C GLY A 266 -7.20 2.31 -18.72
N TYR A 267 -6.38 1.24 -18.67
CA TYR A 267 -6.80 -0.05 -18.15
C TYR A 267 -7.20 0.03 -16.66
N PHE A 268 -6.48 0.81 -15.84
CA PHE A 268 -6.72 0.88 -14.41
C PHE A 268 -8.12 1.39 -14.08
N SER A 269 -8.54 2.50 -14.69
CA SER A 269 -9.90 3.04 -14.53
C SER A 269 -10.98 2.09 -15.04
N CYS A 270 -10.75 1.44 -16.19
CA CYS A 270 -11.69 0.44 -16.72
C CYS A 270 -11.90 -0.70 -15.70
N ARG A 271 -10.81 -1.25 -15.19
CA ARG A 271 -10.82 -2.35 -14.22
C ARG A 271 -11.46 -1.96 -12.89
N LEU A 272 -11.22 -0.74 -12.41
CA LEU A 272 -11.89 -0.22 -11.22
C LEU A 272 -13.41 -0.17 -11.38
N ASN A 273 -13.91 0.22 -12.56
CA ASN A 273 -15.34 0.27 -12.82
C ASN A 273 -15.98 -1.12 -12.88
N GLU A 274 -15.27 -2.12 -13.42
CA GLU A 274 -15.73 -3.51 -13.40
C GLU A 274 -15.83 -4.06 -11.97
N LEU A 275 -14.83 -3.80 -11.13
CA LEU A 275 -14.80 -4.28 -9.75
C LEU A 275 -15.88 -3.62 -8.87
N LYS A 276 -16.27 -2.38 -9.17
CA LYS A 276 -17.38 -1.70 -8.46
C LYS A 276 -18.77 -2.22 -8.85
N LYS A 277 -18.92 -2.83 -10.03
CA LYS A 277 -20.18 -3.39 -10.52
C LYS A 277 -20.46 -4.80 -10.01
N LYS A 278 -19.44 -5.49 -9.49
CA LYS A 278 -19.55 -6.82 -8.86
C LYS A 278 -19.78 -6.67 -7.36
#